data_AF-A0A0K1JWJ1-F1
#
_entry.id   AF-A0A0K1JWJ1-F1
#
_cell.length_a   1.000
_cell.length_b   1.000
_cell.length_c   1.000
_cell.angle_alpha   90.00
_cell.angle_beta   90.00
_cell.angle_gamma   90.00
#
_symmetry.space_group_name_H-M   'P 1'
#
loop_
_entity.id
_entity.type
_entity.pdbx_description
1 polymer ?
#
loop_
_entity_poly.entity_id
_entity_poly.type
_entity_poly.pdbx_seq_one_letter_code
_entity_poly.pdbx_strand_id
1 'polypeptide(L)' 'MPTPEMVAEAKRNPNGWVYKIEGKFGPNDAVPPESIVGAYKVDENGQLTGEFQVNPNYRKA' A
#
# COMPACT_ATOMS: atom_id res chain seq x y z
N MET A 1 3.61 -3.26 10.61
CA MET A 1 2.92 -2.06 11.13
C MET A 1 2.97 -0.99 10.06
N PRO A 2 1.92 -0.17 9.89
CA PRO A 2 1.91 0.92 8.91
C PRO A 2 2.94 1.99 9.27
N THR A 3 3.63 2.54 8.27
CA THR A 3 4.61 3.62 8.48
C THR A 3 3.91 5.00 8.49
N PRO A 4 4.58 6.05 9.00
CA PRO A 4 4.03 7.41 8.98
C PRO A 4 3.65 7.89 7.56
N GLU A 5 4.43 7.49 6.55
CA GLU A 5 4.17 7.81 5.14
C GLU A 5 2.88 7.15 4.63
N MET A 6 2.63 5.90 5.02
CA MET A 6 1.39 5.21 4.68
C MET A 6 0.16 5.86 5.31
N VAL A 7 0.30 6.38 6.54
CA VAL A 7 -0.77 7.13 7.21
C VAL A 7 -1.00 8.47 6.51
N ALA A 8 0.07 9.13 6.05
CA ALA A 8 -0.07 10.38 5.30
C ALA A 8 -0.77 10.16 3.95
N GLU A 9 -0.48 9.05 3.25
CA GLU A 9 -1.14 8.69 2.00
C GLU A 9 -2.60 8.30 2.21
N ALA A 10 -2.92 7.57 3.28
CA ALA A 10 -4.29 7.22 3.64
C ALA A 10 -5.16 8.49 3.82
N LYS A 11 -4.62 9.51 4.49
CA LYS A 11 -5.32 10.79 4.69
C LYS A 11 -5.60 11.54 3.39
N ARG A 12 -4.79 11.32 2.35
CA ARG A 12 -5.00 11.90 1.01
C ARG A 12 -6.01 11.12 0.19
N ASN A 13 -6.24 9.84 0.52
CA ASN A 13 -7.07 8.90 -0.24
C ASN A 13 -8.10 8.18 0.65
N PRO A 14 -9.10 8.89 1.21
CA PRO A 14 -10.19 8.28 1.98
C PRO A 14 -11.01 7.31 1.12
N ASN A 15 -11.56 6.26 1.74
CA ASN A 15 -12.25 5.14 1.08
C ASN A 15 -11.40 4.39 0.02
N GLY A 16 -10.08 4.58 0.05
CA GLY A 16 -9.14 3.99 -0.89
C GLY A 16 -8.32 2.84 -0.30
N TRP A 17 -7.16 2.63 -0.93
CA TRP A 17 -6.19 1.62 -0.54
C TRP A 17 -4.78 2.20 -0.61
N VAL A 18 -3.97 1.92 0.41
CA VAL A 18 -2.53 2.26 0.42
C VAL A 18 -1.74 1.00 0.13
N TYR A 19 -1.06 0.97 -1.02
CA TYR A 19 -0.26 -0.15 -1.45
C TYR A 19 1.09 -0.20 -0.73
N LYS A 20 1.44 -1.37 -0.20
CA LYS A 20 2.77 -1.66 0.31
C LYS A 20 3.56 -2.37 -0.77
N ILE A 21 4.64 -1.74 -1.20
CA ILE A 21 5.54 -2.24 -2.23
C ILE A 21 6.90 -2.54 -1.57
N GLU A 22 7.52 -3.66 -1.93
CA GLU A 22 8.90 -3.95 -1.55
C GLU A 22 9.81 -3.92 -2.77
N GLY A 23 10.84 -3.07 -2.69
CA GLY A 23 11.81 -2.83 -3.76
C GLY A 23 12.21 -1.36 -3.79
N LYS A 24 13.11 -1.01 -4.72
CA LYS A 24 13.49 0.38 -4.98
C LYS A 24 12.92 0.77 -6.32
N PHE A 25 11.77 1.45 -6.30
CA PHE A 25 11.10 1.98 -7.47
C PHE A 25 11.10 3.50 -7.40
N GLY A 26 11.50 4.15 -8.48
CA GLY A 26 11.34 5.59 -8.61
C GLY A 26 9.87 5.98 -8.84
N PRO A 27 9.55 7.27 -8.75
CA PRO A 27 8.18 7.77 -8.96
C PRO A 27 7.62 7.53 -10.36
N ASN A 28 8.48 7.22 -11.34
CA ASN A 28 8.11 6.93 -12.73
C ASN A 28 8.38 5.46 -13.11
N ASP A 29 8.85 4.63 -12.18
CA ASP A 29 9.09 3.22 -12.45
C ASP A 29 7.78 2.44 -12.44
N ALA A 30 7.62 1.56 -13.41
CA ALA A 30 6.54 0.59 -13.39
C ALA A 30 6.81 -0.39 -12.23
N VAL A 31 5.92 -0.41 -11.24
CA VAL A 31 5.97 -1.37 -10.14
C VAL A 31 5.35 -2.69 -10.63
N PRO A 32 6.13 -3.77 -10.76
CA PRO A 32 5.58 -5.04 -11.18
C PRO A 32 4.66 -5.60 -10.07
N PRO A 33 3.58 -6.31 -10.44
CA PRO A 33 2.61 -6.80 -9.46
C PRO A 33 3.23 -7.76 -8.45
N GLU A 34 4.31 -8.46 -8.80
CA GLU A 34 5.05 -9.36 -7.89
C GLU A 34 5.79 -8.64 -6.76
N SER A 35 6.07 -7.34 -6.89
CA SER A 35 6.71 -6.50 -5.87
C SER A 35 5.72 -5.80 -4.94
N ILE A 36 4.43 -5.87 -5.24
CA ILE A 36 3.38 -5.35 -4.37
C ILE A 36 3.12 -6.41 -3.30
N VAL A 37 3.51 -6.13 -2.05
CA VAL A 37 3.28 -7.03 -0.90
C VAL A 37 1.79 -7.17 -0.63
N GLY A 38 1.04 -6.08 -0.78
CA GLY A 38 -0.38 -6.02 -0.52
C GLY A 38 -0.86 -4.58 -0.37
N ALA A 39 -2.08 -4.43 0.12
CA ALA A 39 -2.68 -3.12 0.32
C ALA A 39 -3.38 -3.03 1.68
N TYR A 40 -3.28 -1.87 2.31
CA TYR A 40 -4.06 -1.54 3.50
C TYR A 40 -5.31 -0.76 3.09
N LYS A 41 -6.45 -1.17 3.64
CA LYS A 41 -7.73 -0.48 3.38
C LYS A 41 -7.82 0.80 4.19
N VAL A 42 -8.29 1.86 3.55
CA VAL A 42 -8.50 3.18 4.15
C VAL A 42 -9.99 3.39 4.39
N ASP A 43 -10.35 3.88 5.57
CA ASP A 43 -11.73 4.25 5.90
C ASP A 43 -12.13 5.60 5.28
N GLU A 44 -13.38 6.00 5.50
CA GLU A 44 -13.90 7.28 5.03
C GLU A 44 -13.21 8.51 5.62
N ASN A 45 -12.54 8.36 6.77
CA ASN A 45 -11.79 9.42 7.45
C ASN A 45 -10.33 9.51 7.01
N GLY A 46 -9.90 8.67 6.05
CA GLY A 46 -8.51 8.63 5.61
C GLY A 46 -7.59 7.90 6.62
N GLN A 47 -8.15 7.01 7.44
CA GLN A 47 -7.42 6.21 8.42
C GLN A 47 -7.23 4.78 7.91
N LEU A 48 -6.05 4.22 8.16
CA LEU A 48 -5.78 2.81 7.88
C LEU A 48 -6.61 1.96 8.85
N THR A 49 -7.56 1.20 8.32
CA THR A 49 -8.45 0.32 9.08
C THR A 49 -7.71 -0.81 9.81
N GLY A 50 -6.46 -1.07 9.43
CA GLY A 50 -5.69 -2.25 9.85
C GLY A 50 -5.98 -3.50 9.01
N GLU A 51 -7.03 -3.48 8.17
CA GLU A 51 -7.28 -4.54 7.20
C GLU A 51 -6.16 -4.52 6.14
N PHE A 52 -5.36 -5.58 6.12
CA PHE A 52 -4.28 -5.76 5.14
C PHE A 52 -4.61 -6.92 4.21
N GLN A 53 -4.76 -6.61 2.92
CA GLN A 53 -4.95 -7.62 1.89
C GLN A 53 -3.60 -7.92 1.25
N VAL A 54 -3.06 -9.12 1.53
CA VAL A 54 -1.85 -9.60 0.88
C VAL A 54 -2.12 -9.84 -0.60
N ASN A 55 -1.19 -9.44 -1.45
CA ASN A 55 -1.30 -9.71 -2.87
C ASN A 55 -0.89 -11.18 -3.12
N PRO A 56 -1.78 -12.02 -3.67
CA PRO A 56 -1.44 -13.42 -3.96
C PRO A 56 -0.34 -13.58 -5.02
N ASN A 57 -0.10 -12.54 -5.82
CA ASN A 57 0.99 -12.52 -6.80
C ASN A 57 2.33 -12.06 -6.21
N TYR A 58 2.36 -11.61 -4.95
CA TYR A 58 3.59 -11.21 -4.30
C TYR A 58 4.56 -12.39 -4.28
N ARG A 59 5.65 -12.24 -5.03
CA ARG A 59 6.76 -13.19 -5.03
C ARG A 59 7.96 -12.43 -4.52
N LYS A 60 8.39 -12.81 -3.32
CA LYS A 60 9.65 -12.32 -2.78
C LYS A 60 10.76 -12.81 -3.72
N ALA A 61 11.32 -11.90 -4.50
CA ALA A 61 12.49 -12.16 -5.34
C ALA A 61 13.72 -12.45 -4.47
#